data_AF-E4PTU3-F1
#
_entry.id   AF-E4PTU3-F1
#
_cell.length_a   1.000
_cell.length_b   1.000
_cell.length_c   1.000
_cell.angle_alpha   90.00
_cell.angle_beta   90.00
_cell.angle_gamma   90.00
#
_symmetry.space_group_name_H-M   'P 1'
#
loop_
_entity.id
_entity.type
_entity.pdbx_description
1 polymer ?
#
loop_
_entity_poly.entity_id
_entity_poly.type
_entity_poly.pdbx_seq_one_letter_code
_entity_poly.pdbx_strand_id
1 'polypeptide(L)'
;MKNLLTIFGSISLISMTSITSIACKNINKSKKEEPSNKEKEKNKQADDNKEPKENSEQPKRTKEENFELIKKYGIEVYNLLLSLKNDEHLSKPENSELLRLVKDISELYKGLGRFKTIDEFKNEFNSDKWKNKGSSKSSEEFLNKLFEQWDKTVTEYEKQKDSILKILKQ
;
A
#
# COMPACT_ATOMS: atom_id res chain seq x y z
N MET A 1 4.03 11.54 -22.11
CA MET A 1 4.02 10.08 -21.80
C MET A 1 5.18 9.60 -20.91
N LYS A 2 6.19 10.43 -20.55
CA LYS A 2 7.25 9.99 -19.62
C LYS A 2 6.71 9.66 -18.22
N ASN A 3 5.65 10.35 -17.81
CA ASN A 3 5.15 10.32 -16.44
C ASN A 3 4.42 9.01 -16.07
N LEU A 4 3.78 8.29 -17.00
CA LEU A 4 3.02 7.09 -16.63
C LEU A 4 3.94 5.94 -16.18
N LEU A 5 5.05 5.74 -16.90
CA LEU A 5 6.07 4.76 -16.54
C LEU A 5 6.78 5.18 -15.24
N THR A 6 6.95 6.49 -14.99
CA THR A 6 7.48 6.98 -13.71
C THR A 6 6.50 6.76 -12.57
N ILE A 7 5.20 7.02 -12.78
CA ILE A 7 4.14 6.84 -11.79
C ILE A 7 4.01 5.37 -11.39
N PHE A 8 4.05 4.44 -12.35
CA PHE A 8 3.87 3.01 -12.07
C PHE A 8 5.18 2.24 -11.87
N GLY A 9 6.31 2.73 -12.38
CA GLY A 9 7.62 2.10 -12.26
C GLY A 9 8.23 2.21 -10.86
N SER A 10 7.94 3.29 -10.12
CA SER A 10 8.34 3.46 -8.72
C SER A 10 7.59 2.54 -7.76
N ILE A 11 6.42 2.06 -8.15
CA ILE A 11 5.53 1.27 -7.29
C ILE A 11 6.08 -0.16 -7.06
N SER A 12 6.95 -0.68 -7.95
CA SER A 12 7.67 -1.95 -7.73
C SER A 12 8.74 -1.91 -6.63
N LEU A 13 9.07 -0.72 -6.09
CA LEU A 13 10.17 -0.54 -5.12
C LEU A 13 9.72 -0.33 -3.67
N ILE A 14 8.41 -0.26 -3.38
CA ILE A 14 7.93 -0.15 -2.00
C ILE A 14 7.82 -1.55 -1.40
N SER A 15 8.98 -2.17 -1.15
CA SER A 15 9.07 -3.33 -0.27
C SER A 15 8.73 -2.87 1.15
N MET A 16 7.73 -3.52 1.75
CA MET A 16 7.28 -3.28 3.12
C MET A 16 8.47 -3.11 4.08
N THR A 17 8.67 -1.91 4.61
CA THR A 17 9.42 -1.77 5.86
C THR A 17 8.51 -2.25 6.97
N SER A 18 8.56 -3.55 7.26
CA SER A 18 7.98 -4.11 8.48
C SER A 18 8.61 -3.38 9.66
N ILE A 19 7.83 -2.52 10.33
CA ILE A 19 8.27 -1.88 11.56
C ILE A 19 8.29 -2.98 12.61
N THR A 20 9.45 -3.60 12.82
CA THR A 20 9.68 -4.44 13.99
C THR A 20 9.69 -3.51 15.20
N SER A 21 8.59 -3.50 15.95
CA SER A 21 8.51 -2.81 17.23
C SER A 21 9.56 -3.40 18.17
N ILE A 22 10.71 -2.73 18.32
CA ILE A 22 11.73 -3.12 19.30
C ILE A 22 11.11 -2.87 20.67
N ALA A 23 10.67 -3.94 21.32
CA ALA A 23 10.35 -3.91 22.74
C ALA A 23 11.65 -3.63 23.50
N CYS A 24 11.87 -2.38 23.90
CA CYS A 24 12.92 -1.99 24.85
C CYS A 24 12.65 -2.68 26.19
N LYS A 25 13.14 -3.92 26.35
CA LYS A 25 13.12 -4.62 27.62
C LYS A 25 14.21 -4.01 28.50
N ASN A 26 13.73 -3.22 29.46
CA ASN A 26 14.50 -2.57 30.50
C ASN A 26 15.47 -3.56 31.18
N ILE A 27 16.77 -3.28 31.08
CA ILE A 27 17.82 -4.08 31.70
C ILE A 27 17.86 -3.71 33.17
N ASN A 28 17.34 -4.59 34.04
CA ASN A 28 17.72 -4.59 35.45
C ASN A 28 18.17 -5.98 35.93
N LYS A 29 19.44 -6.00 36.30
CA LYS A 29 20.33 -6.98 36.95
C LYS A 29 19.67 -8.08 37.80
N SER A 30 20.15 -9.32 37.64
CA SER A 30 21.05 -10.00 38.61
C SER A 30 21.27 -11.49 38.29
N LYS A 31 22.55 -11.94 38.36
CA LYS A 31 23.14 -13.23 38.85
C LYS A 31 22.36 -14.54 38.54
N LYS A 32 22.95 -15.67 38.13
CA LYS A 32 24.30 -16.26 38.30
C LYS A 32 24.39 -17.51 37.39
N GLU A 33 25.60 -18.00 37.16
CA GLU A 33 26.01 -19.15 36.33
C GLU A 33 25.45 -20.54 36.77
N GLU A 34 25.39 -21.43 35.78
CA GLU A 34 25.06 -22.88 35.64
C GLU A 34 25.91 -23.88 36.48
N PRO A 35 25.81 -25.26 36.35
CA PRO A 35 24.89 -26.15 35.59
C PRO A 35 24.41 -27.44 36.31
N SER A 36 23.55 -28.22 35.61
CA SER A 36 23.55 -29.70 35.48
C SER A 36 22.49 -30.57 36.20
N ASN A 37 21.84 -31.41 35.37
CA ASN A 37 21.22 -32.72 35.60
C ASN A 37 19.86 -32.83 36.35
N LYS A 38 18.76 -33.09 35.60
CA LYS A 38 18.14 -34.44 35.47
C LYS A 38 16.83 -34.44 34.66
N GLU A 39 16.59 -35.63 34.11
CA GLU A 39 15.52 -36.18 33.26
C GLU A 39 14.04 -35.80 33.49
N LYS A 40 13.30 -35.89 32.36
CA LYS A 40 11.89 -36.32 32.13
C LYS A 40 10.81 -35.53 32.90
N GLU A 41 9.78 -34.95 32.27
CA GLU A 41 8.76 -35.65 31.51
C GLU A 41 7.82 -34.64 30.82
N LYS A 42 7.12 -35.13 29.78
CA LYS A 42 6.11 -34.50 28.92
C LYS A 42 5.36 -33.28 29.49
N ASN A 43 5.34 -32.19 28.69
CA ASN A 43 4.08 -31.53 28.37
C ASN A 43 4.13 -30.95 26.95
N LYS A 44 3.25 -31.47 26.09
CA LYS A 44 2.90 -30.84 24.81
C LYS A 44 2.20 -29.54 25.15
N GLN A 45 2.88 -28.42 24.98
CA GLN A 45 2.22 -27.12 24.96
C GLN A 45 2.44 -26.53 23.58
N ALA A 46 1.31 -26.27 22.94
CA ALA A 46 1.16 -25.85 21.55
C ALA A 46 2.17 -24.74 21.21
N ASP A 47 2.99 -25.04 20.21
CA ASP A 47 3.69 -24.04 19.43
C ASP A 47 2.62 -23.26 18.65
N ASP A 48 2.06 -22.25 19.31
CA ASP A 48 1.24 -21.22 18.67
C ASP A 48 2.18 -20.09 18.17
N ASN A 49 3.33 -20.45 17.57
CA ASN A 49 3.90 -19.62 16.50
C ASN A 49 3.03 -19.80 15.26
N LYS A 50 1.80 -19.26 15.31
CA LYS A 50 1.24 -18.68 14.11
C LYS A 50 2.17 -17.53 13.75
N GLU A 51 3.09 -17.79 12.82
CA GLU A 51 3.44 -16.78 11.83
C GLU A 51 2.19 -15.95 11.54
N PRO A 52 2.29 -14.61 11.45
CA PRO A 52 1.21 -13.87 10.83
C PRO A 52 1.04 -14.54 9.47
N LYS A 53 -0.09 -15.24 9.27
CA LYS A 53 -0.46 -15.69 7.95
C LYS A 53 -0.39 -14.44 7.13
N GLU A 54 0.62 -14.36 6.27
CA GLU A 54 0.65 -13.47 5.15
C GLU A 54 -0.60 -13.87 4.39
N ASN A 55 -1.73 -13.24 4.73
CA ASN A 55 -2.90 -13.29 3.92
C ASN A 55 -2.39 -12.65 2.63
N SER A 56 -2.03 -13.48 1.65
CA SER A 56 -2.15 -13.11 0.26
C SER A 56 -3.63 -12.83 0.06
N GLU A 57 -4.03 -11.66 0.55
CA GLU A 57 -5.40 -11.18 0.59
C GLU A 57 -5.75 -11.10 -0.88
N GLN A 58 -6.49 -12.11 -1.36
CA GLN A 58 -6.96 -12.12 -2.72
C GLN A 58 -7.67 -10.78 -2.95
N PRO A 59 -7.47 -10.15 -4.12
CA PRO A 59 -8.08 -8.86 -4.40
C PRO A 59 -9.55 -8.89 -4.03
N LYS A 60 -9.98 -7.99 -3.15
CA LYS A 60 -11.36 -7.95 -2.67
C LYS A 60 -12.32 -7.60 -3.80
N ARG A 61 -11.83 -6.89 -4.81
CA ARG A 61 -12.59 -6.35 -5.95
C ARG A 61 -11.96 -6.77 -7.27
N THR A 62 -12.78 -6.70 -8.32
CA THR A 62 -12.30 -6.83 -9.70
C THR A 62 -11.36 -5.67 -10.08
N LYS A 63 -10.59 -5.87 -11.15
CA LYS A 63 -9.67 -4.85 -11.67
C LYS A 63 -10.46 -3.61 -12.15
N GLU A 64 -11.59 -3.87 -12.78
CA GLU A 64 -12.56 -2.90 -13.30
C GLU A 64 -13.17 -2.07 -12.18
N GLU A 65 -13.61 -2.70 -11.09
CA GLU A 65 -14.14 -1.98 -9.92
C GLU A 65 -13.08 -1.09 -9.27
N ASN A 66 -11.86 -1.60 -9.06
CA ASN A 66 -10.78 -0.80 -8.51
C ASN A 66 -10.41 0.39 -9.40
N PHE A 67 -10.42 0.21 -10.73
CA PHE A 67 -10.21 1.30 -11.68
C PHE A 67 -11.23 2.42 -11.51
N GLU A 68 -12.52 2.09 -11.44
CA GLU A 68 -13.58 3.09 -11.26
C GLU A 68 -13.53 3.75 -9.87
N LEU A 69 -13.22 2.98 -8.81
CA LEU A 69 -13.08 3.53 -7.46
C LEU A 69 -11.90 4.48 -7.34
N ILE A 70 -10.74 4.16 -7.94
CA ILE A 70 -9.60 5.07 -7.98
C ILE A 70 -9.99 6.36 -8.70
N LYS A 71 -10.71 6.29 -9.82
CA LYS A 71 -11.16 7.51 -10.52
C LYS A 71 -12.12 8.33 -9.66
N LYS A 72 -13.09 7.68 -9.01
CA LYS A 72 -14.07 8.31 -8.12
C LYS A 72 -13.40 8.98 -6.91
N TYR A 73 -12.53 8.28 -6.20
CA TYR A 73 -11.85 8.82 -5.02
C TYR A 73 -10.77 9.84 -5.41
N GLY A 74 -10.09 9.60 -6.53
CA GLY A 74 -9.12 10.50 -7.12
C GLY A 74 -9.67 11.88 -7.42
N ILE A 75 -10.82 11.94 -8.09
CA ILE A 75 -11.46 13.22 -8.40
C ILE A 75 -12.01 13.91 -7.13
N GLU A 76 -12.56 13.15 -6.18
CA GLU A 76 -13.02 13.67 -4.87
C GLU A 76 -11.86 14.34 -4.13
N VAL A 77 -10.75 13.61 -3.97
CA VAL A 77 -9.54 14.12 -3.31
C VAL A 77 -8.94 15.31 -4.06
N TYR A 78 -8.84 15.24 -5.39
CA TYR A 78 -8.31 16.33 -6.19
C TYR A 78 -9.11 17.62 -6.02
N ASN A 79 -10.44 17.53 -6.07
CA ASN A 79 -11.32 18.69 -5.89
C ASN A 79 -11.22 19.28 -4.47
N LEU A 80 -11.10 18.43 -3.45
CA LEU A 80 -10.89 18.89 -2.08
C LEU A 80 -9.55 19.61 -1.93
N LEU A 81 -8.46 19.02 -2.44
CA LEU A 81 -7.13 19.64 -2.42
C LEU A 81 -7.11 21.00 -3.13
N LEU A 82 -7.81 21.13 -4.26
CA LEU A 82 -7.96 22.43 -4.95
C LEU A 82 -8.77 23.46 -4.16
N SER A 83 -9.65 23.01 -3.29
CA SER A 83 -10.54 23.86 -2.49
C SER A 83 -9.91 24.30 -1.16
N LEU A 84 -8.75 23.76 -0.79
CA LEU A 84 -8.04 24.12 0.43
C LEU A 84 -7.56 25.57 0.35
N LYS A 85 -7.93 26.36 1.36
CA LYS A 85 -7.44 27.74 1.52
C LYS A 85 -6.09 27.79 2.25
N ASN A 86 -5.82 26.80 3.09
CA ASN A 86 -4.58 26.57 3.82
C ASN A 86 -4.37 25.06 3.96
N ASP A 87 -3.12 24.60 3.92
CA ASP A 87 -2.71 23.20 4.04
C ASP A 87 -1.77 22.94 5.25
N GLU A 88 -1.56 23.92 6.13
CA GLU A 88 -0.67 23.81 7.28
C GLU A 88 -1.06 22.66 8.23
N HIS A 89 -2.36 22.44 8.44
CA HIS A 89 -2.85 21.34 9.28
C HIS A 89 -2.59 19.96 8.65
N LEU A 90 -2.45 19.88 7.34
CA LEU A 90 -2.11 18.63 6.66
C LEU A 90 -0.68 18.20 7.03
N SER A 91 0.25 19.15 7.18
CA SER A 91 1.66 18.88 7.48
C SER A 91 1.92 18.34 8.89
N LYS A 92 0.89 18.18 9.73
CA LYS A 92 1.04 17.62 11.07
C LYS A 92 1.45 16.14 11.01
N PRO A 93 2.41 15.68 11.85
CA PRO A 93 2.86 14.29 11.86
C PRO A 93 1.73 13.26 12.06
N GLU A 94 0.70 13.61 12.83
CA GLU A 94 -0.49 12.78 13.08
C GLU A 94 -1.29 12.44 11.80
N ASN A 95 -1.15 13.26 10.75
CA ASN A 95 -1.85 13.09 9.48
C ASN A 95 -0.98 12.38 8.42
N SER A 96 0.27 12.01 8.73
CA SER A 96 1.24 11.48 7.76
C SER A 96 0.72 10.27 6.98
N GLU A 97 0.11 9.29 7.65
CA GLU A 97 -0.48 8.11 6.98
C GLU A 97 -1.69 8.47 6.13
N LEU A 98 -2.55 9.38 6.60
CA LEU A 98 -3.71 9.85 5.82
C LEU A 98 -3.25 10.58 4.55
N LEU A 99 -2.20 11.42 4.67
CA LEU A 99 -1.60 12.11 3.54
C LEU A 99 -0.90 11.17 2.56
N ARG A 100 -0.28 10.10 3.05
CA ARG A 100 0.26 9.05 2.20
C ARG A 100 -0.85 8.46 1.32
N LEU A 101 -2.00 8.10 1.91
CA LEU A 101 -3.14 7.55 1.16
C LEU A 101 -3.74 8.57 0.18
N VAL A 102 -3.83 9.84 0.57
CA VAL A 102 -4.24 10.95 -0.32
C VAL A 102 -3.31 11.05 -1.53
N LYS A 103 -2.00 10.97 -1.31
CA LYS A 103 -0.99 10.99 -2.35
C LYS A 103 -1.11 9.77 -3.26
N ASP A 104 -1.20 8.57 -2.70
CA ASP A 104 -1.30 7.31 -3.44
C ASP A 104 -2.51 7.32 -4.38
N ILE A 105 -3.71 7.65 -3.87
CA ILE A 105 -4.93 7.78 -4.69
C ILE A 105 -4.79 8.89 -5.75
N SER A 106 -4.20 10.03 -5.41
CA SER A 106 -4.02 11.14 -6.34
C SER A 106 -3.06 10.79 -7.48
N GLU A 107 -1.97 10.07 -7.20
CA GLU A 107 -1.01 9.64 -8.20
C GLU A 107 -1.61 8.59 -9.14
N LEU A 108 -2.34 7.62 -8.58
CA LEU A 108 -3.10 6.66 -9.39
C LEU A 108 -4.12 7.37 -10.27
N TYR A 109 -4.88 8.33 -9.73
CA TYR A 109 -5.84 9.12 -10.51
C TYR A 109 -5.18 9.95 -11.61
N LYS A 110 -4.05 10.61 -11.36
CA LYS A 110 -3.29 11.32 -12.41
C LYS A 110 -2.87 10.36 -13.52
N GLY A 111 -2.51 9.13 -13.18
CA GLY A 111 -2.19 8.09 -14.14
C GLY A 111 -3.39 7.62 -14.94
N LEU A 112 -4.52 7.38 -14.26
CA LEU A 112 -5.69 6.68 -14.80
C LEU A 112 -6.79 7.60 -15.36
N GLY A 113 -6.87 8.84 -14.90
CA GLY A 113 -7.99 9.75 -15.18
C GLY A 113 -8.17 10.10 -16.65
N ARG A 114 -7.13 9.90 -17.49
CA ARG A 114 -7.24 10.08 -18.95
C ARG A 114 -7.94 8.93 -19.67
N PHE A 115 -8.05 7.76 -19.04
CA PHE A 115 -8.65 6.57 -19.63
C PHE A 115 -10.13 6.50 -19.25
N LYS A 116 -10.98 6.24 -20.25
CA LYS A 116 -12.41 6.05 -20.00
C LYS A 116 -12.66 4.69 -19.37
N THR A 117 -11.99 3.65 -19.88
CA THR A 117 -12.15 2.26 -19.43
C THR A 117 -10.80 1.64 -19.07
N ILE A 118 -10.84 0.55 -18.30
CA ILE A 118 -9.64 -0.21 -17.98
C ILE A 118 -9.01 -0.86 -19.22
N ASP A 119 -9.79 -1.19 -20.25
CA ASP A 119 -9.27 -1.80 -21.47
C ASP A 119 -8.49 -0.79 -22.31
N GLU A 120 -8.92 0.47 -22.35
CA GLU A 120 -8.10 1.56 -22.92
C GLU A 120 -6.74 1.66 -22.22
N PHE A 121 -6.73 1.57 -20.88
CA PHE A 121 -5.50 1.53 -20.09
C PHE A 121 -4.63 0.31 -20.43
N LYS A 122 -5.19 -0.91 -20.44
CA LYS A 122 -4.48 -2.15 -20.78
C LYS A 122 -3.90 -2.09 -22.20
N ASN A 123 -4.67 -1.58 -23.15
CA ASN A 123 -4.24 -1.44 -24.55
C ASN A 123 -3.10 -0.42 -24.70
N GLU A 124 -3.17 0.74 -24.02
CA GLU A 124 -2.06 1.70 -24.02
C GLU A 124 -0.82 1.11 -23.34
N PHE A 125 -1.00 0.39 -22.23
CA PHE A 125 0.10 -0.27 -21.51
C PHE A 125 0.77 -1.37 -22.35
N ASN A 126 0.00 -2.15 -23.12
CA ASN A 126 0.51 -3.21 -23.97
C ASN A 126 0.99 -2.72 -25.35
N SER A 127 0.93 -1.41 -25.62
CA SER A 127 1.47 -0.85 -26.85
C SER A 127 2.99 -0.93 -26.91
N ASP A 128 3.56 -0.93 -28.13
CA ASP A 128 5.00 -1.09 -28.34
C ASP A 128 5.85 0.02 -27.69
N LYS A 129 5.22 1.12 -27.28
CA LYS A 129 5.82 2.19 -26.46
C LYS A 129 6.34 1.71 -25.09
N TRP A 130 5.77 0.64 -24.54
CA TRP A 130 6.13 0.09 -23.24
C TRP A 130 7.01 -1.16 -23.36
N LYS A 131 6.81 -1.98 -24.40
CA LYS A 131 7.59 -3.20 -24.64
C LYS A 131 9.08 -2.94 -24.84
N ASN A 132 9.45 -1.82 -25.46
CA ASN A 132 10.85 -1.48 -25.76
C ASN A 132 11.65 -0.92 -24.58
N LYS A 133 11.07 -0.85 -23.37
CA LYS A 133 11.66 -0.10 -22.25
C LYS A 133 12.15 -0.94 -21.05
N GLY A 134 12.42 -2.23 -21.29
CA GLY A 134 13.46 -2.95 -20.56
C GLY A 134 13.09 -3.53 -19.19
N SER A 135 11.89 -4.08 -19.00
CA SER A 135 11.64 -4.94 -17.84
C SER A 135 11.84 -6.41 -18.20
N SER A 136 12.68 -7.11 -17.44
CA SER A 136 12.89 -8.57 -17.51
C SER A 136 11.68 -9.40 -17.03
N LYS A 137 10.65 -8.74 -16.47
CA LYS A 137 9.34 -9.33 -16.16
C LYS A 137 8.38 -9.14 -17.32
N SER A 138 7.55 -10.14 -17.58
CA SER A 138 6.49 -10.02 -18.60
C SER A 138 5.56 -8.85 -18.24
N SER A 139 5.09 -8.12 -19.25
CA SER A 139 4.13 -7.02 -19.07
C SER A 139 2.89 -7.46 -18.27
N GLU A 140 2.50 -8.73 -18.43
CA GLU A 140 1.44 -9.41 -17.68
C GLU A 140 1.71 -9.45 -16.16
N GLU A 141 2.91 -9.87 -15.74
CA GLU A 141 3.27 -9.96 -14.31
C GLU A 141 3.28 -8.57 -13.66
N PHE A 142 3.79 -7.57 -14.38
CA PHE A 142 3.77 -6.19 -13.91
C PHE A 142 2.34 -5.66 -13.76
N LEU A 143 1.48 -5.89 -14.75
CA LEU A 143 0.07 -5.49 -14.68
C LEU A 143 -0.63 -6.14 -13.49
N ASN A 144 -0.40 -7.43 -13.24
CA ASN A 144 -1.00 -8.10 -12.10
C ASN A 144 -0.56 -7.49 -10.76
N LYS A 145 0.74 -7.20 -10.59
CA LYS A 145 1.25 -6.49 -9.40
C LYS A 145 0.63 -5.10 -9.24
N LEU A 146 0.50 -4.38 -10.35
CA LEU A 146 -0.14 -3.08 -10.36
C LEU A 146 -1.60 -3.17 -9.89
N PHE A 147 -2.36 -4.16 -10.37
CA PHE A 147 -3.75 -4.36 -9.96
C PHE A 147 -3.90 -4.80 -8.50
N GLU A 148 -2.99 -5.62 -7.98
CA GLU A 148 -2.94 -5.94 -6.55
C GLU A 148 -2.70 -4.69 -5.70
N GLN A 149 -1.84 -3.79 -6.16
CA GLN A 149 -1.56 -2.53 -5.48
C GLN A 149 -2.74 -1.56 -5.54
N TRP A 150 -3.51 -1.57 -6.63
CA TRP A 150 -4.76 -0.82 -6.70
C TRP A 150 -5.75 -1.29 -5.66
N ASP A 151 -5.96 -2.61 -5.54
CA ASP A 151 -6.89 -3.16 -4.55
C ASP A 151 -6.48 -2.83 -3.11
N LYS A 152 -5.18 -2.93 -2.80
CA LYS A 152 -4.62 -2.53 -1.50
C LYS A 152 -4.84 -1.05 -1.22
N THR A 153 -4.54 -0.18 -2.19
CA THR A 153 -4.69 1.27 -2.05
C THR A 153 -6.14 1.67 -1.83
N VAL A 154 -7.06 1.12 -2.63
CA VAL A 154 -8.50 1.35 -2.50
C VAL A 154 -9.00 0.86 -1.15
N THR A 155 -8.59 -0.33 -0.73
CA THR A 155 -8.99 -0.92 0.55
C THR A 155 -8.53 -0.07 1.73
N GLU A 156 -7.27 0.38 1.73
CA GLU A 156 -6.74 1.18 2.83
C GLU A 156 -7.33 2.60 2.84
N TYR A 157 -7.54 3.19 1.66
CA TYR A 157 -8.26 4.46 1.53
C TYR A 157 -9.67 4.37 2.10
N GLU A 158 -10.43 3.33 1.76
CA GLU A 158 -11.81 3.14 2.26
C GLU A 158 -11.87 2.99 3.78
N LYS A 159 -10.93 2.27 4.39
CA LYS A 159 -10.84 2.16 5.86
C LYS A 159 -10.64 3.51 6.54
N GLN A 160 -9.87 4.41 5.91
CA GLN A 160 -9.50 5.71 6.46
C GLN A 160 -10.31 6.86 5.87
N LYS A 161 -11.33 6.58 5.04
CA LYS A 161 -12.00 7.59 4.20
C LYS A 161 -12.52 8.76 5.01
N ASP A 162 -13.23 8.50 6.10
CA ASP A 162 -13.84 9.56 6.91
C ASP A 162 -12.78 10.45 7.57
N SER A 163 -11.68 9.86 8.06
CA SER A 163 -10.53 10.58 8.61
C SER A 163 -9.86 11.46 7.55
N ILE A 164 -9.65 10.92 6.35
CA ILE A 164 -9.08 11.65 5.20
C ILE A 164 -10.00 12.82 4.83
N LEU A 165 -11.30 12.58 4.67
CA LEU A 165 -12.24 13.64 4.32
C LEU A 165 -12.34 14.71 5.39
N LYS A 166 -12.22 14.33 6.68
CA LYS A 166 -12.21 15.28 7.79
C LYS A 166 -11.02 16.22 7.70
N ILE A 167 -9.82 15.74 7.42
CA ILE A 167 -8.65 16.62 7.30
C ILE A 167 -8.66 17.44 6.01
N LEU A 168 -9.22 16.93 4.92
CA LEU A 168 -9.25 17.65 3.64
C LEU A 168 -10.37 18.71 3.54
N LYS A 169 -11.33 18.70 4.46
CA LYS A 169 -12.46 19.65 4.50
C LYS A 169 -12.33 20.73 5.59
N GLN A 170 -11.23 20.72 6.33
CA GLN A 170 -10.89 21.78 7.29
C GLN A 170 -10.45 23.05 6.55
#